data_AF-A0A9E3U546-F1
#
_entry.id   AF-A0A9E3U546-F1
#
_cell.length_a   1.000
_cell.length_b   1.000
_cell.length_c   1.000
_cell.angle_alpha   90.00
_cell.angle_beta   90.00
_cell.angle_gamma   90.00
#
_symmetry.space_group_name_H-M   'P 1'
#
loop_
_entity.id
_entity.type
_entity.pdbx_description
1 polymer ?
#
loop_
_entity_poly.entity_id
_entity_poly.type
_entity_poly.pdbx_seq_one_letter_code
_entity_poly.pdbx_strand_id
1 'polypeptide(L)'
;MSAWLLYGAAGLCTIACGMLGVFDGRSFGVRRILAFNVLATGIFLDLIAIARRSPGPPDPVPHALVLTGIVVSVSATGLALALARRLAGARRAKTRAEELRR
;
A
#
# COMPACT_ATOMS: atom_id res chain seq x y z
N MET A 1 22.40 8.46 -17.25
CA MET A 1 21.56 7.32 -16.81
C MET A 1 20.15 7.56 -17.33
N SER A 2 19.48 6.56 -17.90
CA SER A 2 18.11 6.77 -18.38
C SER A 2 17.15 6.86 -17.19
N ALA A 3 16.34 7.91 -17.14
CA ALA A 3 15.46 8.20 -16.01
C ALA A 3 14.52 7.03 -15.68
N TRP A 4 13.99 6.35 -16.71
CA TRP A 4 13.11 5.21 -16.53
C TRP A 4 13.77 4.02 -15.80
N LEU A 5 15.08 3.79 -15.96
CA LEU A 5 15.80 2.75 -15.21
C LEU A 5 15.95 3.11 -13.74
N LEU A 6 16.22 4.40 -13.45
CA LEU A 6 16.33 4.88 -12.07
C LEU A 6 14.99 4.77 -11.34
N TYR A 7 13.91 5.24 -11.97
CA TYR A 7 12.58 5.17 -11.38
C TYR A 7 12.07 3.72 -11.28
N GLY A 8 12.34 2.88 -12.28
CA GLY A 8 11.99 1.46 -12.21
C GLY A 8 12.77 0.69 -11.13
N ALA A 9 14.07 0.99 -10.95
CA ALA A 9 14.84 0.39 -9.86
C ALA A 9 14.33 0.85 -8.48
N ALA A 10 14.03 2.14 -8.33
CA ALA A 10 13.46 2.69 -7.10
C ALA A 10 12.07 2.11 -6.80
N GLY A 11 11.23 1.93 -7.82
CA GLY A 11 9.92 1.28 -7.72
C GLY A 11 10.07 -0.17 -7.25
N LEU A 12 10.94 -0.95 -7.88
CA LEU A 12 11.23 -2.32 -7.48
C LEU A 12 11.76 -2.43 -6.05
N CYS A 13 12.68 -1.54 -5.64
CA CYS A 13 13.15 -1.48 -4.24
C CYS A 13 11.99 -1.17 -3.27
N THR A 14 11.10 -0.25 -3.64
CA THR A 14 9.93 0.12 -2.82
C THR A 14 8.93 -1.04 -2.71
N ILE A 15 8.68 -1.76 -3.81
CA ILE A 15 7.85 -2.96 -3.83
C ILE A 15 8.44 -4.03 -2.91
N ALA A 16 9.75 -4.29 -3.01
CA ALA A 16 10.43 -5.26 -2.16
C ALA A 16 10.29 -4.89 -0.67
N CYS A 17 10.55 -3.64 -0.30
CA CYS A 17 10.36 -3.15 1.06
C CYS A 17 8.91 -3.30 1.56
N GLY A 18 7.93 -2.91 0.74
CA GLY A 18 6.52 -3.08 1.07
C GLY A 18 6.14 -4.55 1.25
N MET A 19 6.63 -5.42 0.37
CA MET A 19 6.38 -6.85 0.40
C MET A 19 6.95 -7.49 1.68
N LEU A 20 8.19 -7.15 2.05
CA LEU A 20 8.79 -7.58 3.32
C LEU A 20 7.94 -7.13 4.52
N GLY A 21 7.38 -5.91 4.50
CA GLY A 21 6.50 -5.42 5.56
C GLY A 21 5.14 -6.14 5.64
N VAL A 22 4.59 -6.57 4.49
CA VAL A 22 3.30 -7.31 4.43
C VAL A 22 3.44 -8.72 4.98
N PHE A 23 4.59 -9.36 4.75
CA PHE A 23 4.89 -10.72 5.19
C PHE A 23 5.60 -10.80 6.55
N ASP A 24 6.02 -9.66 7.12
CA ASP A 24 6.56 -9.64 8.48
C ASP A 24 5.48 -10.06 9.48
N GLY A 25 5.64 -11.26 10.06
CA GLY A 25 4.73 -11.86 11.03
C GLY A 25 4.62 -11.08 12.34
N ARG A 26 5.47 -10.08 12.57
CA ARG A 26 5.37 -9.14 13.70
C ARG A 26 4.45 -7.95 13.40
N SER A 27 4.02 -7.78 12.16
CA SER A 27 3.22 -6.64 11.69
C SER A 27 1.73 -6.92 11.85
N PHE A 28 1.15 -6.51 12.98
CA PHE A 28 -0.30 -6.53 13.18
C PHE A 28 -0.91 -5.13 13.05
N GLY A 29 -2.13 -5.07 12.52
CA GLY A 29 -2.91 -3.83 12.43
C GLY A 29 -2.31 -2.80 11.46
N VAL A 30 -2.08 -1.58 11.96
CA VAL A 30 -1.74 -0.39 11.15
C VAL A 30 -0.44 -0.55 10.36
N ARG A 31 0.58 -1.23 10.93
CA ARG A 31 1.87 -1.43 10.24
C ARG A 31 1.70 -2.24 8.96
N ARG A 32 0.81 -3.23 8.97
CA ARG A 32 0.52 -4.05 7.78
C ARG A 32 -0.24 -3.26 6.72
N ILE A 33 -1.16 -2.39 7.14
CA ILE A 33 -1.88 -1.47 6.24
C ILE A 33 -0.88 -0.52 5.55
N LEU A 34 0.07 0.04 6.31
CA LEU A 34 1.12 0.89 5.76
C LEU A 34 1.99 0.13 4.76
N ALA A 35 2.38 -1.11 5.07
CA ALA A 35 3.18 -1.94 4.16
C ALA A 35 2.48 -2.20 2.81
N PHE A 36 1.17 -2.43 2.81
CA PHE A 36 0.38 -2.50 1.57
C PHE A 36 0.39 -1.19 0.79
N ASN A 37 0.32 -0.04 1.48
CA ASN A 37 0.34 1.27 0.83
C ASN A 37 1.71 1.57 0.19
N VAL A 38 2.80 1.19 0.86
CA VAL A 38 4.17 1.27 0.32
C VAL A 38 4.32 0.37 -0.92
N LEU A 39 3.82 -0.87 -0.86
CA LEU A 39 3.83 -1.78 -2.00
C LEU A 39 3.07 -1.18 -3.21
N ALA A 40 1.87 -0.64 -2.99
CA ALA A 40 1.09 0.00 -4.05
C ALA A 40 1.82 1.21 -4.66
N THR A 41 2.48 2.02 -3.84
CA THR A 41 3.28 3.18 -4.29
C THR A 41 4.42 2.76 -5.20
N GLY A 42 5.11 1.66 -4.88
CA GLY A 42 6.16 1.11 -5.75
C GLY A 42 5.61 0.66 -7.12
N ILE A 43 4.44 0.01 -7.14
CA ILE A 43 3.76 -0.39 -8.39
C ILE A 43 3.40 0.85 -9.23
N PHE A 44 2.90 1.92 -8.60
CA PHE A 44 2.59 3.16 -9.31
C PHE A 44 3.82 3.83 -9.92
N LEU A 45 4.95 3.79 -9.21
CA LEU A 45 6.21 4.33 -9.69
C LEU A 45 6.71 3.55 -10.92
N ASP A 46 6.63 2.22 -10.91
CA ASP A 46 7.01 1.37 -12.04
C ASP A 46 6.12 1.61 -13.27
N LEU A 47 4.80 1.79 -13.08
CA LEU A 47 3.88 2.12 -14.17
C LEU A 47 4.26 3.44 -14.86
N ILE A 48 4.60 4.47 -14.08
CA ILE A 48 5.04 5.77 -14.64
C ILE A 48 6.41 5.64 -15.32
N ALA A 49 7.33 4.85 -14.75
CA ALA A 49 8.63 4.61 -15.35
C ALA A 49 8.49 3.93 -16.73
N ILE A 50 7.60 2.93 -16.83
CA ILE A 50 7.30 2.23 -18.09
C ILE A 50 6.68 3.19 -19.12
N ALA A 51 5.79 4.09 -18.70
CA ALA A 51 5.17 5.08 -19.59
C ALA A 51 6.18 6.01 -20.28
N ARG A 52 7.39 6.17 -19.73
CA ARG A 52 8.48 7.00 -20.23
C ARG A 52 9.60 6.20 -20.92
N ARG A 53 9.40 4.90 -21.19
CA ARG A 53 10.44 4.03 -21.78
C ARG A 53 10.84 4.43 -23.20
N SER A 54 9.90 4.91 -24.00
CA SER A 54 10.14 5.26 -25.41
C SER A 54 10.55 6.72 -25.58
N PRO A 55 11.47 7.06 -26.49
CA PRO A 55 11.72 8.44 -26.89
C PRO A 55 10.47 9.03 -27.56
N GLY A 56 9.77 9.91 -26.85
CA GLY A 56 8.54 10.55 -27.31
C GLY A 56 7.67 11.05 -26.16
N PRO A 57 6.43 11.52 -26.47
CA PRO A 57 5.44 11.80 -25.45
C PRO A 57 5.19 10.55 -24.59
N PRO A 58 5.01 10.70 -23.27
CA PRO A 58 4.72 9.58 -22.38
C PRO A 58 3.39 8.93 -22.72
N ASP A 59 3.30 7.61 -22.56
CA ASP A 59 2.06 6.87 -22.75
C ASP A 59 0.99 7.35 -21.75
N PRO A 60 -0.19 7.81 -22.20
CA PRO A 60 -1.25 8.27 -21.31
C PRO A 60 -1.91 7.14 -20.51
N VAL A 61 -1.84 5.88 -20.95
CA VAL A 61 -2.56 4.77 -20.33
C VAL A 61 -2.05 4.46 -18.91
N PRO A 62 -0.75 4.26 -18.65
CA PRO A 62 -0.27 4.04 -17.28
C PRO A 62 -0.49 5.25 -16.37
N HIS A 63 -0.52 6.47 -16.91
CA HIS A 63 -0.81 7.69 -16.14
C HIS A 63 -2.25 7.69 -15.61
N ALA A 64 -3.23 7.37 -16.47
CA ALA A 64 -4.62 7.25 -16.06
C ALA A 64 -4.82 6.09 -15.06
N LEU A 65 -4.14 4.97 -15.27
CA LEU A 65 -4.16 3.83 -14.36
C LEU A 65 -3.63 4.18 -12.96
N VAL A 66 -2.57 4.98 -12.88
CA VAL A 66 -2.02 5.43 -11.60
C VAL A 66 -2.96 6.41 -10.90
N LEU A 67 -3.56 7.37 -11.62
CA LEU A 67 -4.49 8.32 -10.99
C LEU A 67 -5.70 7.62 -10.37
N THR A 68 -6.28 6.65 -11.09
CA THR A 68 -7.38 5.83 -10.58
C THR A 68 -6.92 4.91 -9.44
N GLY A 69 -5.75 4.29 -9.58
CA GLY A 69 -5.14 3.44 -8.57
C GLY A 69 -4.88 4.16 -7.25
N ILE A 70 -4.45 5.42 -7.29
CA ILE A 70 -4.22 6.24 -6.08
C ILE A 70 -5.52 6.40 -5.30
N VAL A 71 -6.63 6.75 -5.96
CA VAL A 71 -7.94 6.90 -5.31
C VAL A 71 -8.40 5.59 -4.67
N VAL A 72 -8.23 4.47 -5.37
CA VAL A 72 -8.56 3.13 -4.86
C VAL A 72 -7.68 2.76 -3.65
N SER A 73 -6.38 3.03 -3.72
CA SER A 73 -5.42 2.73 -2.64
C SER A 73 -5.71 3.53 -1.37
N VAL A 74 -6.01 4.83 -1.49
CA VAL A 74 -6.39 5.68 -0.36
C VAL A 74 -7.72 5.20 0.25
N SER A 75 -8.70 4.86 -0.58
CA SER A 75 -10.00 4.34 -0.12
C SER A 75 -9.86 3.01 0.61
N ALA A 76 -9.05 2.09 0.07
CA ALA A 76 -8.75 0.80 0.71
C ALA A 76 -8.03 0.99 2.05
N THR A 77 -7.10 1.93 2.13
CA THR A 77 -6.40 2.28 3.38
C THR A 77 -7.38 2.82 4.43
N GLY A 78 -8.28 3.72 4.05
CA GLY A 78 -9.33 4.24 4.93
C GLY A 78 -10.26 3.15 5.44
N LEU A 79 -10.72 2.26 4.55
CA LEU A 79 -11.54 1.11 4.92
C LEU A 79 -10.81 0.17 5.88
N ALA A 80 -9.55 -0.16 5.59
CA ALA A 80 -8.74 -1.04 6.43
C ALA A 80 -8.54 -0.46 7.83
N LEU A 81 -8.30 0.84 7.95
CA LEU A 81 -8.19 1.54 9.24
C LEU A 81 -9.52 1.55 10.01
N ALA A 82 -10.64 1.80 9.32
CA ALA A 82 -11.97 1.76 9.92
C ALA A 82 -12.30 0.38 10.48
N LEU A 83 -11.99 -0.68 9.72
CA LEU A 83 -12.14 -2.07 10.15
C LEU A 83 -11.20 -2.39 11.32
N ALA A 84 -9.93 -2.01 11.24
CA ALA A 84 -8.96 -2.23 12.33
C ALA A 84 -9.43 -1.61 13.65
N ARG A 85 -9.96 -0.38 13.60
CA ARG A 85 -10.53 0.31 14.76
C ARG A 85 -11.75 -0.42 15.32
N ARG A 86 -12.66 -0.88 14.46
CA ARG A 86 -13.86 -1.63 14.87
C ARG A 86 -13.50 -2.95 15.55
N LEU A 87 -12.55 -3.70 15.00
CA LEU A 87 -12.07 -4.96 15.58
C LEU A 87 -11.39 -4.74 16.93
N ALA A 88 -10.57 -3.69 17.06
CA ALA A 88 -9.94 -3.34 18.33
C ALA A 88 -10.98 -3.01 19.42
N GLY A 89 -12.04 -2.26 19.08
CA GLY A 89 -13.14 -1.98 19.98
C GLY A 89 -13.90 -3.23 20.42
N ALA A 90 -14.22 -4.12 19.48
CA ALA A 90 -14.91 -5.39 19.77
C ALA A 90 -14.09 -6.30 20.69
N ARG A 91 -12.76 -6.39 20.50
CA ARG A 91 -11.87 -7.15 21.37
C ARG A 91 -11.88 -6.62 22.80
N ARG A 92 -11.79 -5.29 22.98
CA ARG A 92 -11.83 -4.65 24.31
C ARG A 92 -13.15 -4.91 25.04
N ALA A 93 -14.27 -4.82 24.33
CA ALA A 93 -15.59 -5.09 24.92
C ALA A 93 -15.71 -6.53 25.42
N LYS A 94 -15.19 -7.50 24.65
CA LYS A 94 -15.17 -8.91 25.04
C LYS A 94 -14.34 -9.15 26.30
N THR A 95 -13.13 -8.61 26.36
CA THR A 95 -12.25 -8.73 27.55
C THR A 95 -12.91 -8.16 28.81
N ARG A 96 -13.54 -6.99 28.73
CA ARG A 96 -14.25 -6.38 29.86
C ARG A 96 -15.45 -7.22 30.36
N ALA A 97 -16.17 -7.86 29.45
CA ALA A 97 -17.29 -8.74 29.81
C ALA A 97 -16.83 -10.04 30.48
N GLU A 98 -15.65 -10.55 30.12
CA GLU A 98 -15.03 -11.71 30.77
C GLU A 98 -14.52 -11.36 32.18
N GLU A 99 -13.98 -10.17 32.39
CA GLU A 99 -13.54 -9.68 33.70
C GLU A 99 -14.71 -9.51 34.68
N LEU A 100 -15.85 -8.94 34.24
CA LEU A 100 -17.04 -8.75 35.10
C LEU A 100 -17.74 -10.07 35.49
N ARG A 101 -17.41 -11.18 34.84
CA ARG A 101 -17.96 -12.52 35.13
C ARG A 101 -17.12 -13.31 36.13
N ARG A 102 -15.93 -12.81 36.49
CA ARG A 102 -15.06 -13.40 37.52
C ARG A 102 -15.29 -12.70 38.85
#